data_AF-E2BLW3-F1
#
_entry.id   AF-E2BLW3-F1
#
_cell.length_a   1.000
_cell.length_b   1.000
_cell.length_c   1.000
_cell.angle_alpha   90.00
_cell.angle_beta   90.00
_cell.angle_gamma   90.00
#
_symmetry.space_group_name_H-M   'P 1'
#
loop_
_entity.id
_entity.type
_entity.pdbx_description
1 polymer ?
#
loop_
_entity_poly.entity_id
_entity_poly.type
_entity_poly.pdbx_seq_one_letter_code
_entity_poly.pdbx_strand_id
1 'polypeptide(L)' 'MVSDLLLGGDLRYHIQQEIVFSEESVVLFVAEIALALDYLQTHKIIHRDIKPDNILLDEEECEILCNFL' A
#
# COMPACT_ATOMS: atom_id res chain seq x y z
N MET A 1 10.22 -9.13 -14.19
CA MET A 1 9.06 -9.40 -13.33
C MET A 1 7.90 -8.60 -13.89
N VAL A 2 6.70 -9.16 -13.95
CA VAL A 2 5.49 -8.44 -14.40
C VAL A 2 4.60 -8.33 -13.17
N SER A 3 4.29 -7.11 -12.76
CA SER A 3 3.38 -6.78 -11.65
C SER A 3 2.24 -5.93 -12.20
N ASP A 4 1.10 -5.97 -11.52
CA ASP A 4 -0.02 -5.09 -11.84
C ASP A 4 0.40 -3.63 -11.68
N LEU A 5 -0.03 -2.80 -12.62
CA LEU A 5 0.28 -1.37 -12.64
C LEU A 5 -0.87 -0.62 -11.96
N LEU A 6 -0.62 -0.13 -10.76
CA LEU A 6 -1.49 0.88 -10.15
C LEU A 6 -1.05 2.27 -10.62
N LEU A 7 -1.97 3.00 -11.25
CA LEU A 7 -1.70 4.30 -11.87
C LEU A 7 -1.80 5.48 -10.89
N GLY A 8 -2.35 5.26 -9.69
CA GLY A 8 -2.48 6.27 -8.64
C GLY A 8 -1.16 6.67 -7.95
N GLY A 9 -0.05 6.00 -8.26
CA GLY A 9 1.28 6.35 -7.74
C GLY A 9 1.53 5.85 -6.31
N ASP A 10 2.65 6.26 -5.70
CA ASP A 10 3.03 5.83 -4.35
C ASP A 10 2.52 6.78 -3.25
N LEU A 11 2.29 6.24 -2.05
CA LEU A 11 1.76 6.98 -0.90
C LEU A 11 2.70 8.12 -0.48
N ARG A 12 4.01 7.99 -0.70
CA ARG A 12 4.97 9.07 -0.41
C ARG A 12 4.70 10.30 -1.27
N TYR A 13 4.41 10.13 -2.56
CA TYR A 13 4.04 11.23 -3.45
C TYR A 13 2.82 11.98 -2.90
N HIS A 14 1.78 11.26 -2.49
CA HIS A 14 0.56 11.88 -1.94
C HIS A 14 0.80 12.64 -0.64
N ILE A 15 1.60 12.09 0.27
CA ILE A 15 2.01 12.77 1.50
C ILE A 15 2.80 14.06 1.17
N GLN A 16 3.67 14.03 0.17
CA GLN A 16 4.45 15.19 -0.26
C GLN A 16 3.60 16.29 -0.92
N GLN A 17 2.47 15.93 -1.52
CA GLN A 17 1.48 16.88 -2.04
C GLN A 17 0.51 17.40 -0.96
N GLU A 18 0.74 17.06 0.31
CA GLU A 18 -0.13 17.42 1.44
C GLU A 18 -1.59 16.97 1.26
N ILE A 19 -1.79 15.85 0.56
CA ILE A 19 -3.11 15.25 0.38
C ILE A 19 -3.57 14.69 1.73
N VAL A 20 -4.79 15.08 2.12
CA VAL A 20 -5.41 14.64 3.37
C VAL A 20 -6.41 13.53 3.04
N PHE A 21 -6.07 12.31 3.42
CA PHE A 21 -6.96 11.17 3.30
C PHE A 21 -8.06 11.22 4.35
N SER A 22 -9.24 10.71 4.00
CA SER A 22 -10.31 10.51 4.96
C SER A 22 -9.93 9.43 5.98
N GLU A 23 -10.51 9.48 7.18
CA GLU A 23 -10.31 8.43 8.19
C GLU A 23 -10.71 7.05 7.65
N GLU A 24 -11.79 6.98 6.87
CA GLU A 24 -12.28 5.76 6.24
C GLU A 24 -11.24 5.17 5.27
N SER A 25 -10.64 6.01 4.41
CA SER A 25 -9.55 5.61 3.51
C SER A 25 -8.36 5.07 4.29
N VAL A 26 -7.93 5.77 5.35
CA VAL A 26 -6.79 5.34 6.18
C VAL A 26 -7.07 3.98 6.85
N VAL A 27 -8.30 3.74 7.30
CA VAL A 27 -8.70 2.44 7.87
C VAL A 27 -8.59 1.33 6.84
N LEU A 28 -9.04 1.56 5.61
CA LEU A 28 -8.90 0.59 4.51
C LEU A 28 -7.42 0.29 4.22
N PHE A 29 -6.59 1.33 4.15
CA PHE A 29 -5.16 1.20 3.88
C PHE A 29 -4.46 0.32 4.93
N VAL A 30 -4.74 0.58 6.21
CA VAL A 30 -4.18 -0.20 7.31
C VAL A 30 -4.69 -1.64 7.29
N ALA A 31 -5.97 -1.85 6.97
CA ALA A 31 -6.56 -3.19 6.88
C ALA A 31 -5.90 -4.03 5.78
N GLU A 32 -5.69 -3.47 4.58
CA GLU A 32 -5.04 -4.17 3.47
C GLU A 32 -3.57 -4.49 3.77
N ILE A 33 -2.83 -3.53 4.33
CA ILE A 33 -1.44 -3.76 4.77
C ILE A 33 -1.40 -4.88 5.82
N ALA A 34 -2.32 -4.87 6.79
CA ALA A 34 -2.38 -5.90 7.82
C ALA A 34 -2.70 -7.29 7.24
N LEU A 35 -3.66 -7.39 6.31
CA LEU A 35 -4.01 -8.64 5.63
C LEU A 35 -2.82 -9.19 4.83
N ALA A 36 -2.10 -8.33 4.13
CA ALA A 36 -0.96 -8.75 3.35
C ALA A 36 0.24 -9.16 4.23
N LEU A 37 0.45 -8.49 5.36
CA LEU A 37 1.45 -8.90 6.36
C LEU A 37 1.09 -10.25 7.00
N ASP A 38 -0.18 -10.49 7.32
CA ASP A 38 -0.66 -11.78 7.82
C ASP A 38 -0.39 -12.89 6.80
N TYR A 39 -0.70 -12.64 5.52
CA TYR A 39 -0.36 -13.57 4.43
C TYR A 39 1.14 -13.89 4.38
N LEU A 40 2.02 -12.89 4.42
CA LEU A 40 3.47 -13.15 4.43
C LEU A 40 3.92 -13.95 5.65
N GLN A 41 3.36 -13.63 6.82
CA GLN A 41 3.70 -14.30 8.08
C GLN A 41 3.33 -15.79 8.01
N THR A 42 2.18 -16.14 7.45
CA THR A 42 1.78 -17.56 7.27
C THR A 42 2.77 -18.33 6.38
N HIS A 43 3.42 -17.64 5.44
CA HIS A 43 4.45 -18.20 4.54
C HIS A 43 5.88 -18.07 5.07
N LYS A 44 6.09 -17.57 6.30
CA LYS A 44 7.41 -17.32 6.89
C LYS A 44 8.27 -16.33 6.09
N ILE A 45 7.64 -15.39 5.40
CA ILE A 45 8.29 -14.31 4.65
C ILE A 45 8.26 -13.04 5.50
N ILE A 46 9.36 -12.28 5.52
CA ILE A 46 9.45 -10.98 6.18
C ILE A 46 9.63 -9.91 5.10
N HIS A 47 8.70 -8.96 5.01
CA HIS A 47 8.77 -7.88 4.01
C HIS A 47 9.99 -6.96 4.21
N ARG A 48 10.28 -6.57 5.47
CA ARG A 48 11.41 -5.72 5.90
C ARG A 48 11.47 -4.29 5.35
N ASP A 49 10.61 -3.89 4.42
CA ASP A 49 10.67 -2.57 3.78
C ASP A 49 9.27 -1.94 3.66
N ILE A 50 8.48 -2.04 4.73
CA ILE A 50 7.19 -1.37 4.81
C ILE A 50 7.43 0.12 5.03
N LYS A 51 7.16 0.93 4.01
CA LYS A 51 7.29 2.39 4.00
C LYS A 51 6.37 2.99 2.93
N PRO A 52 6.03 4.29 3.00
CA PRO A 52 5.12 4.93 2.05
C PRO A 52 5.55 4.79 0.58
N ASP A 53 6.85 4.74 0.30
CA ASP A 53 7.41 4.55 -1.04
C ASP A 53 7.01 3.22 -1.69
N ASN A 54 6.70 2.20 -0.88
CA ASN A 54 6.34 0.85 -1.33
C ASN A 54 4.84 0.58 -1.20
N ILE A 55 4.02 1.61 -0.93
CA ILE A 55 2.57 1.51 -0.86
C ILE A 55 2.03 2.22 -2.08
N LEU A 56 1.52 1.47 -3.06
CA LEU A 56 0.96 1.99 -4.30
C LEU A 56 -0.55 2.11 -4.17
N LEU A 57 -1.10 3.21 -4.65
CA LEU A 57 -2.54 3.48 -4.67
C LEU A 57 -3.09 3.32 -6.08
N ASP A 58 -4.33 2.84 -6.20
CA ASP A 58 -5.07 2.90 -7.45
C ASP A 58 -5.66 4.30 -7.73
N GLU A 59 -6.09 4.58 -8.96
CA GLU A 59 -6.66 5.88 -9.38
C GLU A 59 -7.90 6.28 -8.57
N GLU A 60 -8.65 5.31 -8.05
CA GLU A 60 -9.85 5.55 -7.24
C GLU A 60 -9.58 5.56 -5.72
N GLU A 61 -8.32 5.43 -5.28
CA GLU A 61 -7.94 5.30 -3.85
C GLU A 61 -8.65 4.15 -3.11
N CYS A 62 -9.25 3.22 -3.86
CA CYS A 62 -10.06 2.12 -3.33
C CYS A 62 -9.26 0.84 -3.07
N GLU A 63 -8.12 0.66 -3.73
CA GLU A 63 -7.25 -0.49 -3.57
C GLU A 63 -5.80 -0.04 -3.36
N ILE A 64 -5.10 -0.71 -2.43
CA ILE A 64 -3.67 -0.53 -2.21
C ILE A 64 -2.89 -1.80 -2.58
N LEU A 65 -1.84 -1.61 -3.37
CA LEU A 65 -0.80 -2.61 -3.59
C LEU A 65 0.46 -2.24 -2.81
N CYS A 66 0.80 -3.04 -1.81
CA CYS A 66 2.16 -3.03 -1.28
C CYS A 66 3.11 -3.70 -2.28
N ASN A 67 4.18 -3.02 -2.65
CA ASN A 67 5.20 -3.57 -3.51
C ASN A 67 6.05 -4.58 -2.71
N PHE A 68 5.72 -5.87 -2.84
CA PHE A 68 6.38 -6.99 -2.14
C PHE A 68 7.69 -7.46 -2.80
N LEU A 69 8.33 -6.61 -3.60
CA LEU A 69 9.52 -6.93 -4.41
C LEU A 69 10.83 -6.49 -3.77
#